data_AF-Q5ENI8-F1
#
_entry.id   AF-Q5ENI8-F1
#
_cell.length_a   1.000
_cell.length_b   1.000
_cell.length_c   1.000
_cell.angle_alpha   90.00
_cell.angle_beta   90.00
_cell.angle_gamma   90.00
#
_symmetry.space_group_name_H-M   'P 1'
#
loop_
_entity.id
_entity.type
_entity.pdbx_description
1 polymer ?
#
loop_
_entity_poly.entity_id
_entity_poly.type
_entity_poly.pdbx_seq_one_letter_code
_entity_poly.pdbx_strand_id
1 'polypeptide(L)'
;MARLLPLLLAAAAVIAVIQFVAPAFVGVPAPAARAQTALRARGGGEYDVSDADIEAFYASVTSGGGGDPPKGTVISELIVKFFHGEFTPQGFIRYSGLWKGPPPGGIGKKDIAVGVAKLKEQMANPMFVTKGGGGAGVDETQKVVDDGKGWVWLAADMGPGGLAVELFKSVPYGKRALFVAKQANVEEAFSKADWGAVLANVEKTLGG
;
A
#
# COMPACT_ATOMS: atom_id res chain seq x y z
N MET A 1 -39.93 48.62 32.39
CA MET A 1 -41.01 49.00 31.43
C MET A 1 -40.38 49.02 30.05
N ALA A 2 -40.61 48.02 29.18
CA ALA A 2 -41.70 48.01 28.19
C ALA A 2 -41.74 49.33 27.38
N ARG A 3 -41.67 49.37 26.04
CA ARG A 3 -42.38 48.52 25.08
C ARG A 3 -42.06 48.98 23.63
N LEU A 4 -42.20 48.02 22.70
CA LEU A 4 -42.84 48.12 21.37
C LEU A 4 -42.16 48.90 20.23
N LEU A 5 -41.72 48.10 19.25
CA LEU A 5 -41.70 48.39 17.82
C LEU A 5 -43.14 48.63 17.29
N PRO A 6 -43.31 49.34 16.16
CA PRO A 6 -44.23 48.84 15.14
C PRO A 6 -43.68 48.87 13.71
N LEU A 7 -44.15 47.85 13.01
CA LEU A 7 -44.08 47.49 11.59
C LEU A 7 -44.83 48.50 10.71
N LEU A 8 -44.44 48.71 9.45
CA LEU A 8 -45.38 48.87 8.33
C LEU A 8 -44.68 48.73 6.95
N LEU A 9 -45.31 47.88 6.13
CA LEU A 9 -45.05 47.54 4.73
C LEU A 9 -45.40 48.69 3.76
N ALA A 10 -44.71 48.73 2.61
CA ALA A 10 -45.35 49.06 1.33
C ALA A 10 -44.58 48.43 0.16
N ALA A 11 -45.31 47.72 -0.70
CA ALA A 11 -44.86 47.08 -1.93
C ALA A 11 -45.37 47.87 -3.14
N ALA A 12 -44.61 47.91 -4.24
CA ALA A 12 -45.15 48.00 -5.60
C ALA A 12 -44.06 47.65 -6.62
N ALA A 13 -44.47 46.92 -7.65
CA ALA A 13 -43.66 46.27 -8.67
C ALA A 13 -43.97 46.85 -10.08
N VAL A 14 -43.22 46.35 -11.08
CA VAL A 14 -43.57 46.20 -12.53
C VAL A 14 -43.22 47.38 -13.48
N ILE A 15 -42.72 47.27 -14.74
CA ILE A 15 -42.08 46.26 -15.64
C ILE A 15 -41.53 47.03 -16.89
N ALA A 16 -40.43 46.53 -17.50
CA ALA A 16 -39.92 46.63 -18.90
C ALA A 16 -39.49 48.02 -19.46
N VAL A 17 -38.50 48.17 -20.36
CA VAL A 17 -38.19 47.42 -21.60
C VAL A 17 -36.68 47.50 -21.98
N ILE A 18 -36.10 46.33 -22.24
CA ILE A 18 -35.14 45.89 -23.28
C ILE A 18 -34.29 46.97 -24.00
N GLN A 19 -32.95 46.82 -23.98
CA GLN A 19 -32.11 46.82 -25.19
C GLN A 19 -30.89 45.88 -25.06
N PHE A 20 -30.70 45.12 -26.12
CA PHE A 20 -29.72 44.07 -26.40
C PHE A 20 -28.28 44.60 -26.51
N VAL A 21 -27.32 43.99 -25.80
CA VAL A 21 -25.95 43.76 -26.30
C VAL A 21 -25.44 42.44 -25.69
N ALA A 22 -25.15 41.45 -26.53
CA ALA A 22 -24.53 40.19 -26.13
C ALA A 22 -23.05 40.40 -25.78
N PRO A 23 -22.47 39.54 -24.92
CA PRO A 23 -21.37 38.75 -25.44
C PRO A 23 -21.39 37.27 -25.01
N ALA A 24 -21.08 36.44 -26.00
CA ALA A 24 -20.32 35.19 -25.95
C ALA A 24 -20.58 34.19 -24.81
N PHE A 25 -21.09 33.03 -25.20
CA PHE A 25 -20.91 31.75 -24.51
C PHE A 25 -19.44 31.56 -24.10
N VAL A 26 -19.20 31.37 -22.81
CA VAL A 26 -18.05 30.59 -22.34
C VAL A 26 -18.64 29.43 -21.56
N GLY A 27 -18.70 28.27 -22.20
CA GLY A 27 -19.07 27.03 -21.54
C GLY A 27 -18.15 26.81 -20.35
N VAL A 28 -18.74 26.54 -19.18
CA VAL A 28 -17.99 26.00 -18.05
C VAL A 28 -17.32 24.73 -18.56
N PRO A 29 -15.98 24.61 -18.53
CA PRO A 29 -15.35 23.34 -18.84
C PRO A 29 -15.86 22.34 -17.81
N ALA A 30 -16.49 21.26 -18.29
CA ALA A 30 -16.76 20.09 -17.48
C ALA A 30 -15.46 19.70 -16.73
N PRO A 31 -15.52 19.22 -15.48
CA PRO A 31 -14.34 18.70 -14.80
C PRO A 31 -13.88 17.40 -15.46
N ALA A 32 -13.23 17.53 -16.61
CA ALA A 32 -12.59 16.46 -17.35
C ALA A 32 -11.10 16.51 -17.03
N ALA A 33 -10.69 15.89 -15.92
CA ALA A 33 -9.28 15.53 -15.67
C ALA A 33 -9.03 14.64 -14.43
N ARG A 34 -10.04 14.21 -13.66
CA ARG A 34 -9.81 13.29 -12.52
C ARG A 34 -9.87 11.80 -12.87
N ALA A 35 -10.44 11.46 -14.02
CA ALA A 35 -10.57 10.06 -14.41
C ALA A 35 -9.29 9.49 -15.06
N GLN A 36 -8.56 10.30 -15.85
CA GLN A 36 -7.40 9.81 -16.60
C GLN A 36 -6.15 9.59 -15.74
N THR A 37 -5.94 10.40 -14.70
CA THR A 37 -4.84 10.21 -13.73
C THR A 37 -5.09 9.01 -12.82
N ALA A 38 -6.34 8.76 -12.42
CA ALA A 38 -6.70 7.55 -11.68
C ALA A 38 -6.55 6.27 -12.54
N LEU A 39 -6.84 6.35 -13.85
CA LEU A 39 -6.65 5.24 -14.79
C LEU A 39 -5.18 4.99 -15.14
N ARG A 40 -4.34 6.03 -15.26
CA ARG A 40 -2.89 5.84 -15.43
C ARG A 40 -2.19 5.34 -14.16
N ALA A 41 -2.72 5.69 -12.98
CA ALA A 41 -2.25 5.14 -11.70
C ALA A 41 -2.62 3.66 -11.49
N ARG A 42 -3.59 3.14 -12.26
CA ARG A 42 -3.92 1.71 -12.33
C ARG A 42 -3.00 0.92 -13.25
N GLY A 43 -2.11 1.62 -13.95
CA GLY A 43 -1.16 1.01 -14.84
C GLY A 43 -1.78 0.64 -16.19
N GLY A 44 -1.00 0.83 -17.25
CA GLY A 44 -1.48 0.65 -18.63
C GLY A 44 -0.40 0.88 -19.68
N GLY A 45 0.84 0.56 -19.34
CA GLY A 45 1.96 0.49 -20.29
C GLY A 45 2.31 -0.97 -20.61
N GLU A 46 3.17 -1.18 -21.61
CA GLU A 46 3.67 -2.51 -22.00
C GLU A 46 4.37 -3.27 -20.85
N TYR A 47 4.80 -2.55 -19.81
CA TYR A 47 5.47 -3.09 -18.61
C TYR A 47 4.59 -3.10 -17.35
N ASP A 48 3.28 -2.95 -17.53
CA ASP A 48 2.36 -2.86 -16.41
C ASP A 48 1.87 -4.23 -15.93
N VAL A 49 1.87 -4.44 -14.62
CA VAL A 49 1.43 -5.66 -13.96
C VAL A 49 -0.10 -5.69 -13.92
N SER A 50 -0.68 -6.54 -14.75
CA SER A 50 -2.12 -6.76 -14.82
C SER A 50 -2.65 -7.51 -13.60
N ASP A 51 -3.96 -7.50 -13.38
CA ASP A 51 -4.58 -8.28 -12.30
C ASP A 51 -4.34 -9.79 -12.46
N ALA A 52 -4.22 -10.26 -13.71
CA ALA A 52 -3.87 -11.65 -14.00
C ALA A 52 -2.42 -11.96 -13.60
N ASP A 53 -1.49 -11.03 -13.77
CA ASP A 53 -0.09 -11.18 -13.33
C ASP A 53 0.00 -11.21 -11.79
N ILE A 54 -0.82 -10.40 -11.10
CA ILE A 54 -0.89 -10.43 -9.63
C ILE A 54 -1.41 -11.78 -9.14
N GLU A 55 -2.51 -12.28 -9.73
CA GLU A 55 -3.07 -13.59 -9.37
C GLU A 55 -2.09 -14.73 -9.72
N ALA A 56 -1.35 -14.64 -10.83
CA ALA A 56 -0.31 -15.60 -11.18
C ALA A 56 0.86 -15.56 -10.18
N PHE A 57 1.29 -14.37 -9.77
CA PHE A 57 2.32 -14.21 -8.74
C PHE A 57 1.83 -14.77 -7.39
N TYR A 58 0.60 -14.45 -6.98
CA TYR A 58 -0.05 -15.01 -5.80
C TYR A 58 -0.01 -16.55 -5.83
N ALA A 59 -0.53 -17.15 -6.91
CA ALA A 59 -0.52 -18.60 -7.08
C ALA A 59 0.89 -19.20 -6.98
N SER A 60 1.90 -18.51 -7.52
CA SER A 60 3.30 -18.96 -7.48
C SER A 60 3.93 -18.96 -6.09
N VAL A 61 3.43 -18.14 -5.17
CA VAL A 61 3.92 -18.06 -3.78
C VAL A 61 2.99 -18.74 -2.78
N THR A 62 1.83 -19.22 -3.22
CA THR A 62 0.84 -19.94 -2.39
C THR A 62 0.56 -21.37 -2.86
N SER A 63 1.58 -22.05 -3.40
CA SER A 63 1.54 -23.47 -3.82
C SER A 63 2.13 -24.44 -2.79
N GLY A 64 2.54 -23.93 -1.63
CA GLY A 64 3.27 -24.67 -0.62
C GLY A 64 2.40 -25.25 0.49
N GLY A 65 3.07 -25.78 1.53
CA GLY A 65 2.42 -26.34 2.72
C GLY A 65 2.11 -25.34 3.83
N GLY A 66 2.44 -24.05 3.63
CA GLY A 66 2.29 -23.02 4.66
C GLY A 66 3.30 -23.13 5.79
N GLY A 67 2.90 -22.68 6.98
CA GLY A 67 3.75 -22.63 8.17
C GLY A 67 4.75 -21.49 8.15
N ASP A 68 5.81 -21.61 8.95
CA ASP A 68 6.86 -20.59 9.08
C ASP A 68 7.98 -20.80 8.04
N PRO A 69 8.65 -19.71 7.59
CA PRO A 69 9.81 -19.83 6.71
C PRO A 69 10.93 -20.62 7.39
N PRO A 70 11.71 -21.42 6.64
CA PRO A 70 12.78 -22.22 7.22
C PRO A 70 13.82 -21.36 7.93
N LYS A 71 14.25 -21.81 9.12
CA LYS A 71 15.33 -21.17 9.88
C LYS A 71 16.62 -21.09 9.05
N GLY A 72 17.34 -19.97 9.18
CA GLY A 72 18.63 -19.77 8.53
C GLY A 72 18.50 -19.28 7.09
N THR A 73 17.28 -19.02 6.63
CA THR A 73 17.03 -18.35 5.34
C THR A 73 16.98 -16.85 5.54
N VAL A 74 17.39 -16.10 4.51
CA VAL A 74 17.28 -14.63 4.51
C VAL A 74 15.84 -14.16 4.75
N ILE A 75 14.84 -14.92 4.29
CA ILE A 75 13.42 -14.61 4.55
C ILE A 75 13.10 -14.63 6.04
N SER A 76 13.48 -15.70 6.75
CA SER A 76 13.25 -15.80 8.19
C SER A 76 13.97 -14.70 8.98
N GLU A 77 15.20 -14.36 8.60
CA GLU A 77 16.00 -13.29 9.21
C GLU A 77 15.39 -11.90 8.97
N LEU A 78 14.93 -11.61 7.73
CA LEU A 78 14.26 -10.36 7.41
C LEU A 78 12.94 -10.23 8.18
N ILE A 79 12.11 -11.27 8.20
CA ILE A 79 10.82 -11.22 8.90
C ILE A 79 11.03 -10.95 10.39
N VAL A 80 11.95 -11.65 11.05
CA VAL A 80 12.24 -11.41 12.47
C VAL A 80 12.80 -10.01 12.69
N LYS A 81 13.78 -9.58 11.87
CA LYS A 81 14.41 -8.25 12.00
C LYS A 81 13.39 -7.10 11.91
N PHE A 82 12.39 -7.21 11.04
CA PHE A 82 11.44 -6.13 10.75
C PHE A 82 10.13 -6.22 11.51
N PHE A 83 9.64 -7.43 11.82
CA PHE A 83 8.32 -7.59 12.41
C PHE A 83 8.33 -8.00 13.87
N HIS A 84 9.45 -8.46 14.44
CA HIS A 84 9.47 -8.93 15.83
C HIS A 84 9.31 -7.79 16.87
N GLY A 85 9.60 -6.54 16.50
CA GLY A 85 9.41 -5.35 17.34
C GLY A 85 7.95 -4.92 17.47
N GLU A 86 7.72 -3.71 17.92
CA GLU A 86 6.37 -3.14 18.10
C GLU A 86 6.15 -1.98 17.12
N PHE A 87 5.03 -2.02 16.41
CA PHE A 87 4.60 -0.94 15.55
C PHE A 87 3.75 0.02 16.39
N THR A 88 4.22 1.26 16.57
CA THR A 88 3.46 2.31 17.24
C THR A 88 3.19 3.46 16.27
N PRO A 89 2.18 4.32 16.54
CA PRO A 89 1.94 5.49 15.70
C PRO A 89 3.15 6.43 15.57
N GLN A 90 4.08 6.39 16.53
CA GLN A 90 5.32 7.20 16.52
C GLN A 90 6.45 6.54 15.73
N GLY A 91 6.34 5.27 15.37
CA GLY A 91 7.34 4.53 14.62
C GLY A 91 7.47 3.07 15.04
N PHE A 92 8.44 2.38 14.46
CA PHE A 92 8.78 1.03 14.86
C PHE A 92 9.74 1.05 16.05
N ILE A 93 9.28 0.53 17.18
CA ILE A 93 10.12 0.30 18.35
C ILE A 93 10.74 -1.09 18.18
N ARG A 94 12.03 -1.10 17.83
CA ARG A 94 12.83 -2.33 17.96
C ARG A 94 12.76 -2.74 19.42
N TYR A 95 12.36 -3.99 19.67
CA TYR A 95 12.25 -4.62 20.99
C TYR A 95 13.28 -4.05 21.99
N SER A 96 12.81 -3.30 22.99
CA SER A 96 13.65 -2.44 23.86
C SER A 96 14.04 -3.06 25.20
N GLY A 97 13.63 -4.30 25.50
CA GLY A 97 13.69 -4.81 26.88
C GLY A 97 14.90 -5.68 27.25
N LEU A 98 15.27 -6.65 26.42
CA LEU A 98 16.13 -7.78 26.86
C LEU A 98 17.01 -8.39 25.74
N TRP A 99 17.15 -7.74 24.59
CA TRP A 99 18.04 -8.25 23.52
C TRP A 99 19.50 -8.02 23.89
N LYS A 100 20.18 -9.04 24.42
CA LYS A 100 21.62 -9.03 24.72
C LYS A 100 22.51 -9.26 23.48
N GLY A 101 22.02 -8.89 22.30
CA GLY A 101 22.49 -9.45 21.02
C GLY A 101 21.78 -10.78 20.71
N PRO A 102 21.91 -11.31 19.49
CA PRO A 102 21.50 -12.67 19.23
C PRO A 102 22.20 -13.57 20.27
N PRO A 103 21.50 -14.53 20.91
CA PRO A 103 22.17 -15.62 21.60
C PRO A 103 23.25 -16.17 20.67
N PRO A 104 24.42 -16.63 21.12
CA PRO A 104 25.42 -17.23 20.23
C PRO A 104 24.73 -18.22 19.26
N GLY A 105 24.60 -17.85 17.99
CA GLY A 105 23.76 -18.55 17.00
C GLY A 105 22.73 -17.67 16.27
N GLY A 106 22.20 -18.16 15.14
CA GLY A 106 21.12 -17.50 14.38
C GLY A 106 19.74 -17.62 15.06
N ILE A 107 18.76 -16.87 14.55
CA ILE A 107 17.39 -16.75 15.13
C ILE A 107 16.76 -18.10 15.50
N GLY A 108 15.97 -18.13 16.57
CA GLY A 108 15.24 -19.31 17.01
C GLY A 108 13.92 -19.50 16.27
N LYS A 109 13.39 -20.73 16.26
CA LYS A 109 12.05 -21.02 15.72
C LYS A 109 10.94 -20.21 16.42
N LYS A 110 11.12 -19.92 17.72
CA LYS A 110 10.17 -19.09 18.49
C LYS A 110 10.16 -17.65 17.99
N ASP A 111 11.33 -17.09 17.69
CA ASP A 111 11.45 -15.73 17.15
C ASP A 111 10.79 -15.65 15.76
N ILE A 112 11.01 -16.67 14.92
CA ILE A 112 10.39 -16.77 13.60
C ILE A 112 8.87 -16.77 13.72
N ALA A 113 8.29 -17.62 14.58
CA ALA A 113 6.85 -17.69 14.77
C ALA A 113 6.26 -16.33 15.22
N VAL A 114 6.93 -15.62 16.13
CA VAL A 114 6.52 -14.27 16.58
C VAL A 114 6.61 -13.27 15.42
N GLY A 115 7.70 -13.29 14.65
CA GLY A 115 7.88 -12.41 13.49
C GLY A 115 6.82 -12.65 12.41
N VAL A 116 6.51 -13.91 12.10
CA VAL A 116 5.46 -14.27 11.12
C VAL A 116 4.08 -13.86 11.61
N ALA A 117 3.75 -14.07 12.88
CA ALA A 117 2.48 -13.63 13.45
C ALA A 117 2.30 -12.11 13.30
N LYS A 118 3.32 -11.33 13.63
CA LYS A 118 3.29 -9.86 13.48
C LYS A 118 3.31 -9.42 12.02
N LEU A 119 3.98 -10.14 11.13
CA LEU A 119 3.88 -9.91 9.68
C LEU A 119 2.44 -10.10 9.21
N LYS A 120 1.75 -11.18 9.61
CA LYS A 120 0.34 -11.41 9.24
C LYS A 120 -0.55 -10.26 9.72
N GLU A 121 -0.38 -9.83 10.97
CA GLU A 121 -1.10 -8.67 11.53
C GLU A 121 -0.88 -7.41 10.69
N GLN A 122 0.37 -7.10 10.37
CA GLN A 122 0.71 -5.93 9.56
C GLN A 122 0.26 -6.08 8.10
N MET A 123 0.24 -7.28 7.51
CA MET A 123 -0.31 -7.46 6.18
C MET A 123 -1.83 -7.24 6.18
N ALA A 124 -2.54 -7.71 7.21
CA ALA A 124 -3.98 -7.49 7.30
C ALA A 124 -4.32 -6.01 7.52
N ASN A 125 -3.59 -5.34 8.41
CA ASN A 125 -3.80 -3.94 8.75
C ASN A 125 -2.47 -3.19 8.92
N PRO A 126 -1.82 -2.77 7.82
CA PRO A 126 -0.50 -2.19 7.88
C PRO A 126 -0.52 -0.81 8.53
N MET A 127 0.32 -0.63 9.55
CA MET A 127 0.52 0.69 10.16
C MET A 127 1.38 1.61 9.28
N PHE A 128 2.33 1.02 8.55
CA PHE A 128 3.18 1.72 7.60
C PHE A 128 3.08 1.04 6.23
N VAL A 129 2.79 1.84 5.20
CA VAL A 129 2.69 1.41 3.80
C VAL A 129 3.60 2.29 2.97
N THR A 130 4.50 1.66 2.22
CA THR A 130 5.37 2.35 1.26
C THR A 130 4.60 2.60 -0.03
N LYS A 131 4.81 3.77 -0.65
CA LYS A 131 4.20 4.10 -1.94
C LYS A 131 4.86 3.29 -3.05
N GLY A 132 4.05 2.58 -3.82
CA GLY A 132 4.43 1.85 -5.03
C GLY A 132 3.77 2.43 -6.29
N GLY A 133 3.75 1.69 -7.38
CA GLY A 133 3.17 2.14 -8.66
C GLY A 133 4.12 2.94 -9.55
N GLY A 134 3.73 3.15 -10.81
CA GLY A 134 4.42 4.01 -11.78
C GLY A 134 5.49 3.32 -12.64
N GLY A 135 6.08 2.20 -12.22
CA GLY A 135 7.20 1.58 -12.93
C GLY A 135 8.57 2.13 -12.50
N ALA A 136 9.65 1.60 -13.06
CA ALA A 136 11.01 1.99 -12.68
C ALA A 136 11.33 3.45 -13.10
N GLY A 137 11.99 4.21 -12.22
CA GLY A 137 12.44 5.58 -12.51
C GLY A 137 11.35 6.67 -12.42
N VAL A 138 10.17 6.33 -11.89
CA VAL A 138 9.05 7.26 -11.78
C VAL A 138 9.14 8.16 -10.54
N ASP A 139 8.76 9.42 -10.75
CA ASP A 139 8.70 10.47 -9.71
C ASP A 139 7.76 10.09 -8.56
N GLU A 140 8.12 10.49 -7.34
CA GLU A 140 7.38 10.20 -6.11
C GLU A 140 5.93 10.70 -6.15
N THR A 141 5.65 11.76 -6.92
CA THR A 141 4.29 12.31 -7.07
C THR A 141 3.33 11.39 -7.84
N GLN A 142 3.88 10.44 -8.61
CA GLN A 142 3.11 9.48 -9.41
C GLN A 142 2.96 8.13 -8.71
N LYS A 143 3.68 7.90 -7.60
CA LYS A 143 3.52 6.71 -6.76
C LYS A 143 2.24 6.82 -5.93
N VAL A 144 1.56 5.70 -5.78
CA VAL A 144 0.31 5.58 -5.03
C VAL A 144 0.47 4.72 -3.80
N VAL A 145 -0.19 5.12 -2.72
CA VAL A 145 -0.20 4.37 -1.45
C VAL A 145 -0.98 3.06 -1.60
N ASP A 146 -2.11 3.12 -2.31
CA ASP A 146 -3.07 2.03 -2.49
C ASP A 146 -3.64 2.14 -3.90
N ASP A 147 -3.53 1.07 -4.69
CA ASP A 147 -4.06 1.01 -6.06
C ASP A 147 -5.54 0.58 -6.11
N GLY A 148 -6.12 0.25 -4.96
CA GLY A 148 -7.51 -0.18 -4.81
C GLY A 148 -7.76 -1.61 -5.28
N LYS A 149 -6.72 -2.40 -5.56
CA LYS A 149 -6.86 -3.80 -6.01
C LYS A 149 -7.06 -4.79 -4.87
N GLY A 150 -6.89 -4.36 -3.61
CA GLY A 150 -7.14 -5.18 -2.41
C GLY A 150 -6.03 -6.18 -2.06
N TRP A 151 -4.85 -6.01 -2.66
CA TRP A 151 -3.66 -6.79 -2.38
C TRP A 151 -2.74 -6.09 -1.39
N VAL A 152 -2.04 -6.87 -0.58
CA VAL A 152 -0.95 -6.40 0.26
C VAL A 152 0.31 -7.20 -0.08
N TRP A 153 1.39 -6.48 -0.30
CA TRP A 153 2.67 -7.03 -0.75
C TRP A 153 3.70 -6.92 0.36
N LEU A 154 4.50 -7.97 0.51
CA LEU A 154 5.80 -7.91 1.16
C LEU A 154 6.85 -7.83 0.05
N ALA A 155 7.62 -6.75 0.01
CA ALA A 155 8.70 -6.60 -0.95
C ALA A 155 10.00 -6.21 -0.25
N ALA A 156 11.12 -6.61 -0.84
CA ALA A 156 12.44 -6.24 -0.37
C ALA A 156 13.09 -5.17 -1.24
N ASP A 157 13.84 -4.29 -0.60
CA ASP A 157 14.63 -3.24 -1.23
C ASP A 157 16.07 -3.26 -0.74
N MET A 158 17.00 -2.95 -1.65
CA MET A 158 18.42 -2.88 -1.35
C MET A 158 18.81 -1.43 -1.13
N GLY A 159 19.19 -1.09 0.11
CA GLY A 159 19.72 0.22 0.45
C GLY A 159 21.16 0.16 0.97
N PRO A 160 21.78 1.31 1.28
CA PRO A 160 23.10 1.37 1.92
C PRO A 160 23.20 0.59 3.24
N GLY A 161 22.07 0.36 3.92
CA GLY A 161 21.96 -0.45 5.14
C GLY A 161 21.75 -1.96 4.89
N GLY A 162 21.88 -2.41 3.65
CA GLY A 162 21.59 -3.78 3.23
C GLY A 162 20.12 -3.99 2.86
N LEU A 163 19.74 -5.27 2.77
CA LEU A 163 18.40 -5.69 2.40
C LEU A 163 17.39 -5.39 3.52
N ALA A 164 16.30 -4.74 3.14
CA ALA A 164 15.18 -4.41 4.01
C ALA A 164 13.86 -4.92 3.41
N VAL A 165 12.83 -5.11 4.22
CA VAL A 165 11.48 -5.42 3.73
C VAL A 165 10.50 -4.32 4.12
N GLU A 166 9.52 -4.12 3.25
CA GLU A 166 8.47 -3.11 3.36
C GLU A 166 7.13 -3.68 2.92
N LEU A 167 6.04 -3.06 3.37
CA LEU A 167 4.68 -3.42 2.96
C LEU A 167 4.13 -2.39 1.97
N PHE A 168 3.43 -2.89 0.95
CA PHE A 168 2.80 -2.08 -0.08
C PHE A 168 1.34 -2.48 -0.25
N LYS A 169 0.46 -1.52 -0.52
CA LYS A 169 -0.91 -1.75 -1.00
C LYS A 169 -1.08 -1.45 -2.49
N SER A 170 0.02 -1.15 -3.16
CA SER A 170 0.12 -1.00 -4.60
C SER A 170 1.24 -1.88 -5.12
N VAL A 171 1.23 -2.19 -6.42
CA VAL A 171 2.27 -3.02 -7.04
C VAL A 171 3.67 -2.41 -6.77
N PRO A 172 4.61 -3.18 -6.17
CA PRO A 172 5.93 -2.69 -5.77
C PRO A 172 6.91 -2.73 -6.95
N TYR A 173 6.65 -1.95 -8.01
CA TYR A 173 7.52 -1.87 -9.20
C TYR A 173 8.97 -1.51 -8.84
N GLY A 174 9.92 -2.17 -9.50
CA GLY A 174 11.34 -1.95 -9.28
C GLY A 174 11.86 -2.48 -7.93
N LYS A 175 11.02 -3.20 -7.17
CA LYS A 175 11.40 -3.86 -5.91
C LYS A 175 11.39 -5.38 -6.09
N ARG A 176 11.91 -6.09 -5.09
CA ARG A 176 11.85 -7.55 -5.03
C ARG A 176 10.55 -7.98 -4.38
N ALA A 177 9.50 -8.21 -5.17
CA ALA A 177 8.25 -8.73 -4.64
C ALA A 177 8.48 -10.14 -4.07
N LEU A 178 8.32 -10.30 -2.76
CA LEU A 178 8.61 -11.56 -2.08
C LEU A 178 7.33 -12.39 -1.91
N PHE A 179 6.27 -11.75 -1.42
CA PHE A 179 5.01 -12.40 -1.09
C PHE A 179 3.84 -11.44 -1.32
N VAL A 180 2.68 -11.97 -1.67
CA VAL A 180 1.45 -11.18 -1.82
C VAL A 180 0.29 -11.93 -1.19
N ALA A 181 -0.65 -11.20 -0.60
CA ALA A 181 -1.87 -11.77 -0.06
C ALA A 181 -3.08 -10.87 -0.34
N LYS A 182 -4.28 -11.47 -0.40
CA LYS A 182 -5.52 -10.70 -0.36
C LYS A 182 -5.63 -10.08 1.04
N GLN A 183 -5.71 -8.75 1.12
CA GLN A 183 -5.68 -8.07 2.43
C GLN A 183 -6.83 -8.51 3.34
N ALA A 184 -8.00 -8.77 2.75
CA ALA A 184 -9.18 -9.26 3.47
C ALA A 184 -9.06 -10.70 3.98
N ASN A 185 -8.09 -11.48 3.50
CA ASN A 185 -7.89 -12.88 3.86
C ASN A 185 -6.42 -13.30 3.84
N VAL A 186 -5.61 -12.60 4.63
CA VAL A 186 -4.15 -12.86 4.70
C VAL A 186 -3.85 -14.29 5.13
N GLU A 187 -4.65 -14.85 6.04
CA GLU A 187 -4.41 -16.19 6.58
C GLU A 187 -4.42 -17.27 5.50
N GLU A 188 -5.27 -17.14 4.47
CA GLU A 188 -5.28 -18.08 3.35
C GLU A 188 -3.92 -18.17 2.66
N ALA A 189 -3.29 -17.02 2.38
CA ALA A 189 -1.99 -16.98 1.71
C ALA A 189 -0.93 -17.71 2.55
N PHE A 190 -0.88 -17.41 3.86
CA PHE A 190 0.10 -18.02 4.77
C PHE A 190 -0.15 -19.50 5.03
N SER A 191 -1.40 -19.97 4.99
CA SER A 191 -1.74 -21.39 5.12
C SER A 191 -1.21 -22.24 3.95
N LYS A 192 -0.88 -21.60 2.83
CA LYS A 192 -0.38 -22.23 1.60
C LYS A 192 0.97 -21.68 1.15
N ALA A 193 1.65 -20.89 2.00
CA ALA A 193 2.88 -20.22 1.63
C ALA A 193 3.93 -21.23 1.12
N ASP A 194 4.50 -20.92 -0.05
CA ASP A 194 5.67 -21.58 -0.59
C ASP A 194 6.91 -20.74 -0.28
N TRP A 195 7.51 -21.00 0.88
CA TRP A 195 8.69 -20.26 1.32
C TRP A 195 9.93 -20.46 0.44
N GLY A 196 9.96 -21.54 -0.36
CA GLY A 196 10.99 -21.75 -1.37
C GLY A 196 10.82 -20.78 -2.54
N ALA A 197 9.60 -20.64 -3.05
CA ALA A 197 9.28 -19.66 -4.09
C ALA A 197 9.52 -18.22 -3.61
N VAL A 198 9.11 -17.90 -2.37
CA VAL A 198 9.35 -16.59 -1.74
C VAL A 198 10.85 -16.28 -1.66
N LEU A 199 11.66 -17.25 -1.21
CA LEU A 199 13.12 -17.10 -1.15
C LEU A 199 13.72 -16.87 -2.55
N ALA A 200 13.26 -17.60 -3.56
CA ALA A 200 13.75 -17.45 -4.93
C ALA A 200 13.47 -16.06 -5.53
N ASN A 201 12.49 -15.32 -4.99
CA ASN A 201 12.17 -13.96 -5.45
C ASN A 201 13.09 -12.87 -4.88
N VAL A 202 13.94 -13.18 -3.89
CA VAL A 202 14.91 -12.21 -3.34
C VAL A 202 15.89 -11.70 -4.41
N GLU A 203 16.15 -12.51 -5.44
CA GLU A 203 17.07 -12.15 -6.54
C GLU A 203 16.35 -11.56 -7.77
N LYS A 204 15.01 -11.38 -7.71
CA LYS A 204 14.20 -10.93 -8.84
C LYS A 204 13.62 -9.55 -8.59
N THR A 205 13.61 -8.71 -9.62
CA THR A 205 12.96 -7.40 -9.56
C THR A 205 11.64 -7.47 -10.32
N LEU A 206 10.57 -6.93 -9.74
CA LEU A 206 9.24 -6.91 -10.38
C LEU A 206 9.13 -5.72 -11.34
N GLY A 207 8.79 -5.97 -12.60
CA GLY A 207 8.54 -4.94 -13.61
C GLY A 207 9.78 -4.17 -14.06
N GLY A 208 10.96 -4.81 -14.04
CA GLY A 208 12.24 -4.27 -14.51
C GLY A 208 13.18 -5.35 -15.02
#